data_AF-A0A076LDF4-F1
#
_entry.id   AF-A0A076LDF4-F1
#
_cell.length_a   1.000
_cell.length_b   1.000
_cell.length_c   1.000
_cell.angle_alpha   90.00
_cell.angle_beta   90.00
_cell.angle_gamma   90.00
#
_symmetry.space_group_name_H-M   'P 1'
#
loop_
_entity.id
_entity.type
_entity.pdbx_description
1 polymer ?
#
loop_
_entity_poly.entity_id
_entity_poly.type
_entity_poly.pdbx_seq_one_letter_code
_entity_poly.pdbx_strand_id
1 'polypeptide(L)'
;MEIILIPKGEPDIPIEAEVINPDIFANKSKEEIESLLVWQGPNRYPISEFFDVDISSNGEKDVTIIIEGDVERVKYIGYQMSSGKIIINGNVGIQLGSEMKGGEIIVNGNAKHWVGREMEGGLIKINGNAGDYVGSAYRGSWHGMKGGKIIVEGDAGNNVGAAITGGEIIIKGNVRQFCGIRQNGGFIYIGGNAERAVGVEMTKGTIVVCGRIRFFAPGFEFIGEEKDLNINDMTIYGEYLKFIGDYAISRKPKGVLYALKEKNLGLIEPELYECYEDYRYDGGIKALLNTGSTVVQGEIIKGGKKFTEKYVKECAVCYIHPNDYAYLGKPKYVNVISEDKKASITLRAIPDDSLQEGTVFIPRSIWANVVIGSYTESMGSPLYKGCYVYVEPVKGKAEILTAEEIMKKIYG
;
A
#
# COMPACT_ATOMS: atom_id res chain seq x y z
N MET A 1 21.50 16.45 23.75
CA MET A 1 20.35 17.23 24.30
C MET A 1 19.10 16.42 24.05
N GLU A 2 18.29 16.19 25.07
CA GLU A 2 17.07 15.40 24.96
C GLU A 2 15.85 16.31 25.16
N ILE A 3 14.86 16.16 24.29
CA ILE A 3 13.67 17.02 24.23
C ILE A 3 12.47 16.10 24.21
N ILE A 4 11.63 16.21 25.23
CA ILE A 4 10.43 15.39 25.38
C ILE A 4 9.22 16.21 24.93
N LEU A 5 8.45 15.67 23.99
CA LEU A 5 7.19 16.22 23.53
C LEU A 5 6.06 15.29 24.00
N ILE A 6 5.14 15.81 24.81
CA ILE A 6 3.98 15.06 25.28
C ILE A 6 2.74 15.63 24.58
N PRO A 7 2.06 14.89 23.70
CA PRO A 7 0.86 15.37 23.03
C PRO A 7 -0.26 15.63 24.04
N LYS A 8 -0.90 16.81 23.95
CA LYS A 8 -2.00 17.24 24.84
C LYS A 8 -3.34 16.57 24.52
N GLY A 9 -3.40 15.80 23.43
CA GLY A 9 -4.58 15.13 22.92
C GLY A 9 -4.52 14.97 21.41
N GLU A 10 -5.60 14.47 20.82
CA GLU A 10 -5.71 14.35 19.37
C GLU A 10 -6.34 15.61 18.75
N PRO A 11 -5.68 16.29 17.80
CA PRO A 11 -6.23 17.48 17.19
C PRO A 11 -7.36 17.14 16.22
N ASP A 12 -8.51 17.83 16.29
CA ASP A 12 -9.67 17.61 15.41
C ASP A 12 -9.32 17.71 13.92
N ILE A 13 -8.43 18.64 13.56
CA ILE A 13 -7.84 18.77 12.22
C ILE A 13 -6.37 18.37 12.33
N PRO A 14 -5.86 17.46 11.47
CA PRO A 14 -4.46 17.06 11.52
C PRO A 14 -3.52 18.26 11.36
N ILE A 15 -2.39 18.22 12.07
CA ILE A 15 -1.38 19.27 12.00
C ILE A 15 -0.20 18.87 11.13
N GLU A 16 0.47 19.86 10.53
CA GLU A 16 1.71 19.66 9.76
C GLU A 16 2.88 20.25 10.55
N ALA A 17 3.76 19.36 11.03
CA ALA A 17 4.77 19.67 12.02
C ALA A 17 6.18 19.36 11.50
N GLU A 18 6.53 19.93 10.34
CA GLU A 18 7.88 19.88 9.75
C GLU A 18 8.96 20.39 10.72
N VAL A 19 8.57 21.25 11.66
CA VAL A 19 9.44 21.81 12.70
C VAL A 19 9.92 20.78 13.71
N ILE A 20 9.23 19.62 13.87
CA ILE A 20 9.69 18.53 14.74
C ILE A 20 10.83 17.79 14.03
N ASN A 21 12.02 18.38 14.15
CA ASN A 21 13.24 17.98 13.48
C ASN A 21 14.43 18.34 14.39
N PRO A 22 15.36 17.40 14.67
CA PRO A 22 16.54 17.65 15.51
C PRO A 22 17.39 18.84 15.05
N ASP A 23 17.54 19.05 13.74
CA ASP A 23 18.32 20.16 13.18
C ASP A 23 17.69 21.53 13.52
N ILE A 24 16.35 21.58 13.61
CA ILE A 24 15.60 22.80 13.95
C ILE A 24 15.62 23.04 15.46
N PHE A 25 15.53 21.98 16.25
CA PHE A 25 15.51 22.06 17.72
C PHE A 25 16.90 22.32 18.31
N ALA A 26 17.96 22.02 17.56
CA ALA A 26 19.34 22.24 17.99
C ALA A 26 19.58 23.68 18.46
N ASN A 27 20.21 23.81 19.63
CA ASN A 27 20.57 25.07 20.27
C ASN A 27 19.40 26.02 20.59
N LYS A 28 18.17 25.52 20.66
CA LYS A 28 16.99 26.31 21.07
C LYS A 28 16.67 26.13 22.55
N SER A 29 16.20 27.19 23.20
CA SER A 29 15.58 27.11 24.52
C SER A 29 14.21 26.44 24.44
N LYS A 30 13.64 26.11 25.61
CA LYS A 30 12.28 25.58 25.71
C LYS A 30 11.26 26.55 25.11
N GLU A 31 11.35 27.81 25.45
CA GLU A 31 10.43 28.86 24.99
C GLU A 31 10.54 29.06 23.47
N GLU A 32 11.75 28.97 22.92
CA GLU A 32 11.98 29.03 21.48
C GLU A 32 11.34 27.83 20.75
N ILE A 33 11.47 26.62 21.30
CA ILE A 33 10.83 25.42 20.74
C ILE A 33 9.31 25.54 20.84
N GLU A 34 8.76 25.89 22.00
CA GLU A 34 7.32 26.09 22.23
C GLU A 34 6.70 27.11 21.26
N SER A 35 7.47 28.12 20.84
CA SER A 35 7.02 29.14 19.89
C SER A 35 7.02 28.71 18.41
N LEU A 36 7.62 27.55 18.07
CA LEU A 36 7.69 27.08 16.68
C LEU A 36 6.29 26.81 16.13
N LEU A 37 6.03 27.32 14.93
CA LEU A 37 4.69 27.32 14.35
C LEU A 37 4.44 26.09 13.47
N VAL A 38 3.40 25.34 13.82
CA VAL A 38 2.83 24.24 13.01
C VAL A 38 1.57 24.71 12.26
N TRP A 39 1.23 24.04 11.16
CA TRP A 39 -0.02 24.32 10.45
C TRP A 39 -1.17 23.47 11.00
N GLN A 40 -2.35 24.06 11.12
CA GLN A 40 -3.63 23.35 11.30
C GLN A 40 -4.65 23.92 10.32
N GLY A 41 -4.94 23.18 9.24
CA GLY A 41 -5.72 23.72 8.13
C GLY A 41 -5.04 24.99 7.55
N PRO A 42 -5.77 26.12 7.39
CA PRO A 42 -5.19 27.35 6.85
C PRO A 42 -4.45 28.21 7.89
N ASN A 43 -4.46 27.83 9.17
CA ASN A 43 -3.93 28.64 10.27
C ASN A 43 -2.61 28.07 10.79
N ARG A 44 -1.84 28.91 11.49
CA ARG A 44 -0.61 28.51 12.19
C ARG A 44 -0.76 28.76 13.69
N TYR A 45 -0.26 27.81 14.47
CA TYR A 45 -0.30 27.85 15.92
C TYR A 45 1.06 27.40 16.47
N PRO A 46 1.47 27.90 17.65
CA PRO A 46 2.69 27.42 18.28
C PRO A 46 2.55 25.94 18.66
N ILE A 47 3.66 25.21 18.62
CA ILE A 47 3.67 23.77 18.94
C ILE A 47 3.21 23.52 20.38
N SER A 48 3.37 24.50 21.28
CA SER A 48 2.90 24.44 22.66
C SER A 48 1.37 24.33 22.82
N GLU A 49 0.59 24.66 21.78
CA GLU A 49 -0.86 24.39 21.79
C GLU A 49 -1.16 22.89 21.71
N PHE A 50 -0.26 22.11 21.12
CA PHE A 50 -0.46 20.67 20.87
C PHE A 50 0.42 19.77 21.72
N PHE A 51 1.55 20.28 22.21
CA PHE A 51 2.52 19.51 22.99
C PHE A 51 2.94 20.25 24.25
N ASP A 52 3.12 19.51 25.34
CA ASP A 52 3.99 19.96 26.43
C ASP A 52 5.45 19.65 26.06
N VAL A 53 6.34 20.61 26.29
CA VAL A 53 7.76 20.51 25.97
C VAL A 53 8.57 20.42 27.26
N ASP A 54 9.44 19.42 27.35
CA ASP A 54 10.47 19.33 28.38
C ASP A 54 11.85 19.16 27.75
N ILE A 55 12.88 19.69 28.41
CA ILE A 55 14.26 19.62 27.93
C ILE A 55 15.15 19.09 29.04
N SER A 56 15.74 17.92 28.80
CA SER A 56 16.79 17.34 29.62
C SER A 56 18.14 17.51 28.90
N SER A 57 19.09 18.16 29.57
CA SER A 57 20.45 18.32 29.03
C SER A 57 21.41 17.38 29.74
N ASN A 58 21.82 16.32 29.03
CA ASN A 58 22.77 15.33 29.54
C ASN A 58 24.22 15.59 29.06
N GLY A 59 24.51 16.78 28.50
CA GLY A 59 25.84 17.11 27.96
C GLY A 59 26.17 16.46 26.60
N GLU A 60 25.25 15.70 26.00
CA GLU A 60 25.40 15.14 24.66
C GLU A 60 25.23 16.19 23.55
N LYS A 61 26.09 16.11 22.53
CA LYS A 61 26.08 17.00 21.36
C LYS A 61 24.90 16.78 20.42
N ASP A 62 24.43 15.55 20.29
CA ASP A 62 23.33 15.22 19.36
C ASP A 62 21.97 15.46 20.02
N VAL A 63 21.01 15.92 19.20
CA VAL A 63 19.64 16.19 19.64
C VAL A 63 18.80 14.92 19.50
N THR A 64 18.18 14.50 20.59
CA THR A 64 17.20 13.42 20.63
C THR A 64 15.83 13.98 20.98
N ILE A 65 14.85 13.82 20.10
CA ILE A 65 13.45 14.17 20.34
C ILE A 65 12.70 12.90 20.73
N ILE A 66 12.04 12.90 21.88
CA ILE A 66 11.21 11.79 22.35
C ILE A 66 9.76 12.27 22.37
N ILE A 67 8.87 11.60 21.64
CA ILE A 67 7.45 11.88 21.62
C ILE A 67 6.72 10.82 22.44
N GLU A 68 6.19 11.21 23.60
CA GLU A 68 5.54 10.31 24.56
C GLU A 68 4.03 10.26 24.35
N GLY A 69 3.61 9.61 23.26
CA GLY A 69 2.20 9.37 22.98
C GLY A 69 1.89 9.19 21.50
N ASP A 70 0.60 9.00 21.21
CA ASP A 70 0.10 8.85 19.84
C ASP A 70 0.08 10.20 19.11
N VAL A 71 0.65 10.22 17.91
CA VAL A 71 0.70 11.36 17.00
C VAL A 71 0.25 10.98 15.58
N GLU A 72 -0.72 10.07 15.46
CA GLU A 72 -1.30 9.59 14.20
C GLU A 72 -1.90 10.75 13.34
N ARG A 73 -2.25 11.86 14.00
CA ARG A 73 -2.79 13.09 13.37
C ARG A 73 -1.74 14.19 13.19
N VAL A 74 -0.47 13.88 13.30
CA VAL A 74 0.66 14.80 13.10
C VAL A 74 1.45 14.34 11.88
N LYS A 75 1.61 15.22 10.90
CA LYS A 75 2.30 14.94 9.63
C LYS A 75 3.72 15.51 9.65
N TYR A 76 4.57 14.99 8.76
CA TYR A 76 5.90 15.55 8.46
C TYR A 76 6.92 15.54 9.61
N ILE A 77 6.73 14.70 10.63
CA ILE A 77 7.74 14.55 11.70
C ILE A 77 9.05 14.04 11.08
N GLY A 78 10.18 14.67 11.41
CA GLY A 78 11.50 14.34 10.86
C GLY A 78 11.70 14.73 9.41
N TYR A 79 10.84 15.59 8.85
CA TYR A 79 10.99 16.07 7.48
C TYR A 79 12.37 16.71 7.25
N GLN A 80 13.09 16.23 6.23
CA GLN A 80 14.41 16.70 5.83
C GLN A 80 15.51 16.64 6.91
N MET A 81 15.32 15.90 8.01
CA MET A 81 16.35 15.81 9.04
C MET A 81 17.65 15.21 8.50
N SER A 82 18.78 15.74 8.97
CA SER A 82 20.13 15.40 8.53
C SER A 82 20.98 14.76 9.63
N SER A 83 20.58 14.93 10.89
CA SER A 83 21.30 14.43 12.06
C SER A 83 20.35 14.20 13.25
N GLY A 84 20.88 13.70 14.35
CA GLY A 84 20.11 13.48 15.58
C GLY A 84 19.15 12.30 15.49
N LYS A 85 18.25 12.23 16.48
CA LYS A 85 17.34 11.09 16.68
C LYS A 85 15.92 11.55 17.02
N ILE A 86 14.93 10.82 16.52
CA ILE A 86 13.53 10.95 16.93
C ILE A 86 13.03 9.58 17.40
N ILE A 87 12.43 9.51 18.58
CA ILE A 87 11.77 8.32 19.12
C ILE A 87 10.31 8.66 19.34
N ILE A 88 9.39 7.85 18.79
CA ILE A 88 7.94 8.05 18.91
C ILE A 88 7.35 6.86 19.65
N ASN A 89 6.85 7.07 20.86
CA ASN A 89 6.19 6.07 21.70
C ASN A 89 4.69 6.01 21.43
N GLY A 90 4.32 5.76 20.18
CA GLY A 90 2.95 5.72 19.71
C GLY A 90 2.84 5.55 18.19
N ASN A 91 1.65 5.74 17.63
CA ASN A 91 1.46 5.78 16.19
C ASN A 91 1.82 7.16 15.62
N VAL A 92 2.11 7.22 14.31
CA VAL A 92 2.45 8.46 13.62
C VAL A 92 1.73 8.63 12.29
N GLY A 93 1.46 9.89 11.95
CA GLY A 93 0.76 10.28 10.72
C GLY A 93 1.57 10.07 9.45
N ILE A 94 1.14 10.75 8.38
CA ILE A 94 1.74 10.61 7.05
C ILE A 94 3.05 11.39 6.93
N GLN A 95 3.89 10.98 5.97
CA GLN A 95 5.11 11.69 5.58
C GLN A 95 6.24 11.71 6.62
N LEU A 96 6.25 10.77 7.57
CA LEU A 96 7.36 10.57 8.51
C LEU A 96 8.70 10.46 7.76
N GLY A 97 9.67 11.29 8.13
CA GLY A 97 11.02 11.25 7.57
C GLY A 97 11.08 11.48 6.05
N SER A 98 10.08 12.15 5.46
CA SER A 98 10.14 12.52 4.05
C SER A 98 11.37 13.38 3.79
N GLU A 99 12.11 13.06 2.73
CA GLU A 99 13.33 13.73 2.30
C GLU A 99 14.46 13.74 3.35
N MET A 100 14.42 12.80 4.30
CA MET A 100 15.45 12.61 5.32
C MET A 100 16.82 12.32 4.68
N LYS A 101 17.86 13.00 5.17
CA LYS A 101 19.24 12.93 4.67
C LYS A 101 20.18 12.18 5.61
N GLY A 102 19.83 12.08 6.89
CA GLY A 102 20.64 11.44 7.92
C GLY A 102 19.93 11.44 9.28
N GLY A 103 20.57 10.86 10.29
CA GLY A 103 19.99 10.63 11.61
C GLY A 103 19.17 9.34 11.71
N GLU A 104 18.39 9.21 12.79
CA GLU A 104 17.61 8.03 13.10
C GLU A 104 16.19 8.38 13.56
N ILE A 105 15.18 7.68 13.05
CA ILE A 105 13.79 7.74 13.52
C ILE A 105 13.35 6.33 13.95
N ILE A 106 12.85 6.20 15.18
CA ILE A 106 12.28 4.96 15.72
C ILE A 106 10.82 5.21 16.09
N VAL A 107 9.91 4.38 15.59
CA VAL A 107 8.48 4.42 15.93
C VAL A 107 8.09 3.13 16.65
N ASN A 108 7.69 3.25 17.91
CA ASN A 108 7.18 2.17 18.75
C ASN A 108 5.66 1.99 18.56
N GLY A 109 5.24 1.93 17.30
CA GLY A 109 3.84 1.86 16.88
C GLY A 109 3.74 1.75 15.36
N ASN A 110 2.58 2.12 14.80
CA ASN A 110 2.36 2.11 13.36
C ASN A 110 2.66 3.48 12.74
N ALA A 111 3.04 3.48 11.47
CA ALA A 111 3.16 4.69 10.65
C ALA A 111 2.15 4.65 9.49
N LYS A 112 1.61 5.80 9.10
CA LYS A 112 0.72 5.90 7.93
C LYS A 112 1.52 5.87 6.62
N HIS A 113 1.00 6.54 5.59
CA HIS A 113 1.55 6.52 4.23
C HIS A 113 2.76 7.45 4.08
N TRP A 114 3.55 7.23 3.02
CA TRP A 114 4.70 8.06 2.64
C TRP A 114 5.84 8.12 3.67
N VAL A 115 6.06 7.04 4.41
CA VAL A 115 7.25 6.92 5.28
C VAL A 115 8.51 6.99 4.42
N GLY A 116 9.43 7.90 4.73
CA GLY A 116 10.71 8.02 4.04
C GLY A 116 10.59 8.35 2.55
N ARG A 117 9.53 9.05 2.13
CA ARG A 117 9.38 9.50 0.73
C ARG A 117 10.63 10.27 0.31
N GLU A 118 11.24 9.91 -0.81
CA GLU A 118 12.43 10.58 -1.35
C GLU A 118 13.61 10.71 -0.36
N MET A 119 13.72 9.76 0.59
CA MET A 119 14.83 9.66 1.54
C MET A 119 16.18 9.50 0.83
N GLU A 120 17.21 10.20 1.31
CA GLU A 120 18.58 10.19 0.78
C GLU A 120 19.57 9.51 1.73
N GLY A 121 19.28 9.45 3.03
CA GLY A 121 20.16 8.83 4.02
C GLY A 121 19.51 8.72 5.41
N GLY A 122 20.19 8.04 6.33
CA GLY A 122 19.69 7.78 7.69
C GLY A 122 18.98 6.44 7.85
N LEU A 123 18.36 6.25 9.03
CA LEU A 123 17.60 5.05 9.38
C LEU A 123 16.19 5.43 9.85
N ILE A 124 15.17 4.79 9.29
CA ILE A 124 13.81 4.81 9.82
C ILE A 124 13.45 3.37 10.24
N LYS A 125 13.10 3.17 11.51
CA LYS A 125 12.63 1.89 12.04
C LYS A 125 11.20 2.01 12.57
N ILE A 126 10.29 1.19 12.06
CA ILE A 126 8.89 1.08 12.48
C ILE A 126 8.69 -0.29 13.13
N ASN A 127 8.36 -0.33 14.42
CA ASN A 127 8.13 -1.57 15.16
C ASN A 127 6.73 -2.18 14.91
N GLY A 128 5.80 -1.41 14.35
CA GLY A 128 4.50 -1.88 13.88
C GLY A 128 4.42 -1.97 12.36
N ASN A 129 3.24 -1.63 11.83
CA ASN A 129 2.96 -1.62 10.39
C ASN A 129 3.23 -0.24 9.77
N ALA A 130 3.46 -0.22 8.47
CA ALA A 130 3.54 0.99 7.66
C ALA A 130 2.40 1.05 6.63
N GLY A 131 1.98 2.25 6.26
CA GLY A 131 0.99 2.44 5.21
C GLY A 131 1.54 2.21 3.80
N ASP A 132 0.94 2.92 2.86
CA ASP A 132 1.28 2.88 1.44
C ASP A 132 2.50 3.76 1.17
N TYR A 133 3.18 3.51 0.04
CA TYR A 133 4.21 4.37 -0.51
C TYR A 133 5.43 4.58 0.41
N VAL A 134 5.80 3.56 1.18
CA VAL A 134 7.06 3.54 1.95
C VAL A 134 8.24 3.70 0.99
N GLY A 135 9.13 4.66 1.22
CA GLY A 135 10.32 4.91 0.39
C GLY A 135 10.02 5.30 -1.05
N SER A 136 8.84 5.86 -1.34
CA SER A 136 8.42 6.17 -2.71
C SER A 136 8.96 7.50 -3.24
N ALA A 137 8.80 7.72 -4.55
CA ALA A 137 8.78 9.03 -5.16
C ALA A 137 7.54 9.85 -4.80
N TYR A 138 7.65 11.18 -4.90
CA TYR A 138 6.50 12.06 -4.90
C TYR A 138 5.73 11.96 -6.22
N ARG A 139 4.51 12.51 -6.24
CA ARG A 139 3.63 12.48 -7.42
C ARG A 139 4.28 13.24 -8.58
N GLY A 140 4.30 12.63 -9.75
CA GLY A 140 4.95 13.17 -10.94
C GLY A 140 6.47 13.02 -10.97
N SER A 141 7.10 12.66 -9.86
CA SER A 141 8.53 12.34 -9.80
C SER A 141 8.80 10.94 -10.35
N TRP A 142 9.96 10.83 -10.99
CA TRP A 142 10.54 9.58 -11.49
C TRP A 142 11.66 9.06 -10.58
N HIS A 143 11.97 9.78 -9.50
CA HIS A 143 13.07 9.46 -8.60
C HIS A 143 12.56 9.49 -7.16
N GLY A 144 12.46 8.31 -6.56
CA GLY A 144 12.06 8.13 -5.17
C GLY A 144 13.23 8.15 -4.21
N MET A 145 13.18 7.29 -3.21
CA MET A 145 14.29 7.08 -2.27
C MET A 145 15.61 6.81 -3.03
N LYS A 146 16.68 7.50 -2.61
CA LYS A 146 18.02 7.45 -3.22
C LYS A 146 19.05 6.79 -2.29
N GLY A 147 18.78 6.75 -0.99
CA GLY A 147 19.68 6.20 0.01
C GLY A 147 19.00 6.10 1.38
N GLY A 148 19.74 5.62 2.37
CA GLY A 148 19.22 5.32 3.70
C GLY A 148 18.59 3.93 3.81
N LYS A 149 18.06 3.63 4.99
CA LYS A 149 17.48 2.33 5.32
C LYS A 149 16.14 2.50 6.02
N ILE A 150 15.11 1.83 5.53
CA ILE A 150 13.79 1.76 6.15
C ILE A 150 13.53 0.32 6.58
N ILE A 151 13.18 0.12 7.85
CA ILE A 151 12.85 -1.19 8.42
C ILE A 151 11.44 -1.12 8.99
N VAL A 152 10.56 -2.02 8.55
CA VAL A 152 9.21 -2.21 9.08
C VAL A 152 9.12 -3.64 9.61
N GLU A 153 8.91 -3.78 10.92
CA GLU A 153 8.79 -5.09 11.58
C GLU A 153 7.45 -5.79 11.26
N GLY A 154 6.41 -5.02 10.93
CA GLY A 154 5.10 -5.52 10.50
C GLY A 154 4.91 -5.54 8.97
N ASP A 155 3.65 -5.39 8.58
CA ASP A 155 3.21 -5.30 7.19
C ASP A 155 3.38 -3.87 6.62
N ALA A 156 3.45 -3.77 5.29
CA ALA A 156 3.38 -2.51 4.56
C ALA A 156 2.31 -2.53 3.46
N GLY A 157 1.84 -1.33 3.09
CA GLY A 157 0.76 -1.13 2.14
C GLY A 157 1.15 -1.31 0.67
N ASN A 158 0.43 -0.61 -0.21
CA ASN A 158 0.69 -0.59 -1.65
C ASN A 158 1.91 0.28 -1.98
N ASN A 159 2.51 0.07 -3.15
CA ASN A 159 3.53 0.96 -3.75
C ASN A 159 4.81 1.16 -2.91
N VAL A 160 5.16 0.18 -2.07
CA VAL A 160 6.44 0.17 -1.33
C VAL A 160 7.60 0.29 -2.33
N GLY A 161 8.53 1.21 -2.11
CA GLY A 161 9.69 1.44 -2.98
C GLY A 161 9.34 1.92 -4.39
N ALA A 162 8.17 2.52 -4.60
CA ALA A 162 7.79 3.02 -5.92
C ALA A 162 8.79 4.06 -6.44
N ALA A 163 9.44 3.74 -7.56
CA ALA A 163 10.53 4.49 -8.18
C ALA A 163 11.77 4.68 -7.28
N ILE A 164 12.05 3.75 -6.36
CA ILE A 164 13.32 3.73 -5.63
C ILE A 164 14.52 3.64 -6.58
N THR A 165 15.55 4.41 -6.30
CA THR A 165 16.79 4.50 -7.09
C THR A 165 18.03 4.11 -6.29
N GLY A 166 17.93 4.07 -4.96
CA GLY A 166 18.99 3.62 -4.06
C GLY A 166 18.47 3.50 -2.63
N GLY A 167 19.28 2.94 -1.73
CA GLY A 167 18.89 2.63 -0.36
C GLY A 167 18.27 1.25 -0.19
N GLU A 168 17.82 0.98 1.04
CA GLU A 168 17.32 -0.33 1.48
C GLU A 168 15.94 -0.19 2.13
N ILE A 169 14.99 -1.02 1.71
CA ILE A 169 13.69 -1.17 2.37
C ILE A 169 13.55 -2.62 2.81
N ILE A 170 13.35 -2.83 4.11
CA ILE A 170 13.15 -4.14 4.73
C ILE A 170 11.76 -4.17 5.33
N ILE A 171 10.86 -4.95 4.74
CA ILE A 171 9.54 -5.26 5.30
C ILE A 171 9.59 -6.69 5.84
N LYS A 172 9.42 -6.88 7.15
CA LYS A 172 9.45 -8.22 7.75
C LYS A 172 8.14 -8.98 7.55
N GLY A 173 7.02 -8.27 7.48
CA GLY A 173 5.70 -8.82 7.15
C GLY A 173 5.42 -8.85 5.65
N ASN A 174 4.15 -8.69 5.31
CA ASN A 174 3.60 -8.73 3.96
C ASN A 174 3.61 -7.34 3.31
N VAL A 175 3.61 -7.32 1.98
CA VAL A 175 3.37 -6.12 1.17
C VAL A 175 2.16 -6.30 0.29
N ARG A 176 1.46 -5.19 0.00
CA ARG A 176 0.34 -5.21 -0.93
C ARG A 176 0.83 -5.02 -2.38
N GLN A 177 0.08 -4.27 -3.18
CA GLN A 177 0.23 -4.21 -4.63
C GLN A 177 1.38 -3.30 -5.03
N PHE A 178 1.98 -3.56 -6.19
CA PHE A 178 2.95 -2.66 -6.83
C PHE A 178 4.22 -2.38 -6.00
N CYS A 179 4.64 -3.33 -5.16
CA CYS A 179 5.93 -3.24 -4.50
C CYS A 179 7.06 -3.18 -5.54
N GLY A 180 7.92 -2.16 -5.45
CA GLY A 180 9.02 -1.93 -6.39
C GLY A 180 8.60 -1.44 -7.78
N ILE A 181 7.38 -0.91 -7.95
CA ILE A 181 6.95 -0.36 -9.24
C ILE A 181 7.91 0.74 -9.72
N ARG A 182 8.38 0.64 -10.98
CA ARG A 182 9.37 1.55 -11.58
C ARG A 182 10.72 1.63 -10.85
N GLN A 183 11.09 0.61 -10.09
CA GLN A 183 12.39 0.56 -9.41
C GLN A 183 13.56 0.71 -10.40
N ASN A 184 14.53 1.56 -10.07
CA ASN A 184 15.72 1.86 -10.87
C ASN A 184 17.00 1.84 -10.01
N GLY A 185 17.03 0.98 -9.00
CA GLY A 185 18.15 0.78 -8.09
C GLY A 185 17.66 0.39 -6.69
N GLY A 186 18.56 0.41 -5.70
CA GLY A 186 18.23 0.03 -4.33
C GLY A 186 17.87 -1.45 -4.15
N PHE A 187 17.56 -1.79 -2.90
CA PHE A 187 17.22 -3.14 -2.46
C PHE A 187 15.91 -3.14 -1.68
N ILE A 188 15.00 -4.05 -2.02
CA ILE A 188 13.75 -4.29 -1.27
C ILE A 188 13.73 -5.75 -0.80
N TYR A 189 13.60 -5.94 0.51
CA TYR A 189 13.39 -7.23 1.16
C TYR A 189 11.97 -7.34 1.69
N ILE A 190 11.29 -8.45 1.39
CA ILE A 190 9.98 -8.80 1.92
C ILE A 190 10.07 -10.16 2.60
N GLY A 191 9.86 -10.20 3.92
CA GLY A 191 9.87 -11.43 4.72
C GLY A 191 8.60 -12.26 4.54
N GLY A 192 7.46 -11.60 4.28
CA GLY A 192 6.17 -12.22 4.05
C GLY A 192 5.77 -12.31 2.58
N ASN A 193 4.46 -12.31 2.34
CA ASN A 193 3.85 -12.42 1.02
C ASN A 193 3.83 -11.08 0.28
N ALA A 194 3.74 -11.15 -1.04
CA ALA A 194 3.55 -9.99 -1.91
C ALA A 194 2.34 -10.21 -2.83
N GLU A 195 1.52 -9.17 -2.99
CA GLU A 195 0.21 -9.32 -3.65
C GLU A 195 0.32 -9.40 -5.18
N ARG A 196 0.48 -8.28 -5.88
CA ARG A 196 0.54 -8.28 -7.34
C ARG A 196 1.52 -7.26 -7.85
N ALA A 197 1.98 -7.50 -9.08
CA ALA A 197 2.78 -6.54 -9.82
C ALA A 197 4.06 -6.15 -9.08
N VAL A 198 4.71 -7.13 -8.44
CA VAL A 198 6.01 -6.93 -7.80
C VAL A 198 7.04 -6.61 -8.87
N GLY A 199 7.77 -5.51 -8.70
CA GLY A 199 8.81 -5.07 -9.62
C GLY A 199 8.33 -4.66 -11.01
N VAL A 200 7.02 -4.49 -11.24
CA VAL A 200 6.57 -4.07 -12.58
C VAL A 200 7.20 -2.74 -12.96
N GLU A 201 7.58 -2.64 -14.22
CA GLU A 201 8.30 -1.49 -14.76
C GLU A 201 9.70 -1.25 -14.17
N MET A 202 10.27 -2.19 -13.41
CA MET A 202 11.63 -2.05 -12.89
C MET A 202 12.67 -2.12 -14.01
N THR A 203 13.76 -1.38 -13.87
CA THR A 203 14.88 -1.37 -14.83
C THR A 203 16.22 -1.78 -14.20
N LYS A 204 16.38 -1.60 -12.89
CA LYS A 204 17.55 -1.97 -12.08
C LYS A 204 17.11 -2.24 -10.63
N GLY A 205 18.03 -2.70 -9.79
CA GLY A 205 17.79 -2.95 -8.38
C GLY A 205 17.36 -4.39 -8.12
N THR A 206 17.23 -4.74 -6.85
CA THR A 206 16.94 -6.11 -6.40
C THR A 206 15.73 -6.13 -5.49
N ILE A 207 14.83 -7.08 -5.71
CA ILE A 207 13.71 -7.40 -4.83
C ILE A 207 13.84 -8.86 -4.40
N VAL A 208 13.66 -9.15 -3.11
CA VAL A 208 13.60 -10.52 -2.57
C VAL A 208 12.27 -10.72 -1.84
N VAL A 209 11.54 -11.78 -2.20
CA VAL A 209 10.28 -12.18 -1.55
C VAL A 209 10.45 -13.55 -0.91
N CYS A 210 10.34 -13.60 0.42
CA CYS A 210 10.45 -14.83 1.23
C CYS A 210 9.08 -15.52 1.47
N GLY A 211 7.99 -14.88 1.10
CA GLY A 211 6.65 -15.47 1.03
C GLY A 211 6.25 -15.87 -0.38
N ARG A 212 4.95 -15.95 -0.61
CA ARG A 212 4.34 -16.21 -1.92
C ARG A 212 4.13 -14.88 -2.66
N ILE A 213 4.43 -14.85 -3.96
CA ILE A 213 3.99 -13.80 -4.88
C ILE A 213 2.68 -14.27 -5.48
N ARG A 214 1.59 -13.58 -5.15
CA ARG A 214 0.26 -14.02 -5.54
C ARG A 214 0.04 -13.84 -7.03
N PHE A 215 0.05 -12.62 -7.57
CA PHE A 215 -0.13 -12.38 -9.01
C PHE A 215 1.16 -11.88 -9.66
N PHE A 216 1.87 -12.82 -10.28
CA PHE A 216 3.15 -12.57 -10.92
C PHE A 216 2.98 -11.83 -12.26
N ALA A 217 3.92 -10.94 -12.58
CA ALA A 217 3.86 -10.14 -13.79
C ALA A 217 4.51 -10.88 -14.96
N PRO A 218 3.90 -10.91 -16.16
CA PRO A 218 4.42 -11.66 -17.30
C PRO A 218 5.66 -11.02 -17.96
N GLY A 219 6.10 -9.85 -17.48
CA GLY A 219 7.27 -9.13 -18.00
C GLY A 219 8.62 -9.63 -17.47
N PHE A 220 8.64 -10.69 -16.67
CA PHE A 220 9.83 -11.26 -16.07
C PHE A 220 10.22 -12.59 -16.73
N GLU A 221 11.52 -12.79 -16.90
CA GLU A 221 12.12 -14.03 -17.41
C GLU A 221 12.80 -14.79 -16.27
N PHE A 222 12.51 -16.08 -16.13
CA PHE A 222 13.24 -16.95 -15.22
C PHE A 222 14.64 -17.25 -15.77
N ILE A 223 15.67 -17.06 -14.96
CA ILE A 223 17.08 -17.23 -15.40
C ILE A 223 17.85 -18.26 -14.58
N GLY A 224 17.25 -18.86 -13.56
CA GLY A 224 17.87 -19.91 -12.77
C GLY A 224 17.50 -19.84 -11.29
N GLU A 225 18.17 -20.67 -10.50
CA GLU A 225 17.97 -20.77 -9.06
C GLU A 225 19.23 -20.31 -8.33
N GLU A 226 19.05 -19.73 -7.15
CA GLU A 226 20.16 -19.29 -6.30
C GLU A 226 19.87 -19.66 -4.85
N LYS A 227 20.85 -20.25 -4.19
CA LYS A 227 20.75 -20.69 -2.79
C LYS A 227 21.51 -19.72 -1.90
N ASP A 228 20.88 -19.35 -0.79
CA ASP A 228 21.43 -18.49 0.26
C ASP A 228 21.99 -17.17 -0.30
N LEU A 229 21.13 -16.17 -0.42
CA LEU A 229 21.51 -14.88 -1.01
C LEU A 229 22.34 -14.05 -0.03
N ASN A 230 23.32 -13.31 -0.54
CA ASN A 230 24.09 -12.33 0.24
C ASN A 230 23.97 -10.97 -0.44
N ILE A 231 23.12 -10.10 0.10
CA ILE A 231 22.81 -8.78 -0.48
C ILE A 231 22.94 -7.75 0.64
N ASN A 232 23.74 -6.71 0.42
CA ASN A 232 23.95 -5.59 1.36
C ASN A 232 24.18 -6.05 2.82
N ASP A 233 25.17 -6.93 3.03
CA ASP A 233 25.53 -7.51 4.33
C ASP A 233 24.40 -8.31 5.03
N MET A 234 23.30 -8.59 4.33
CA MET A 234 22.23 -9.48 4.76
C MET A 234 22.37 -10.83 4.08
N THR A 235 22.54 -11.88 4.88
CA THR A 235 22.39 -13.27 4.43
C THR A 235 20.91 -13.67 4.52
N ILE A 236 20.36 -14.14 3.40
CA ILE A 236 18.96 -14.56 3.28
C ILE A 236 18.96 -16.04 2.90
N TYR A 237 18.66 -16.88 3.89
CA TYR A 237 18.66 -18.33 3.70
C TYR A 237 17.48 -18.82 2.85
N GLY A 238 17.71 -19.91 2.13
CA GLY A 238 16.70 -20.58 1.31
C GLY A 238 17.12 -20.76 -0.15
N GLU A 239 16.28 -21.44 -0.92
CA GLU A 239 16.43 -21.58 -2.36
C GLU A 239 15.48 -20.62 -3.07
N TYR A 240 16.00 -19.80 -3.98
CA TYR A 240 15.24 -18.75 -4.64
C TYR A 240 15.22 -18.96 -6.14
N LEU A 241 14.03 -18.81 -6.73
CA LEU A 241 13.86 -18.63 -8.17
C LEU A 241 14.30 -17.20 -8.51
N LYS A 242 15.19 -17.06 -9.49
CA LYS A 242 15.75 -15.78 -9.93
C LYS A 242 15.14 -15.38 -11.26
N PHE A 243 14.60 -14.17 -11.29
CA PHE A 243 14.02 -13.57 -12.48
C PHE A 243 14.73 -12.27 -12.85
N ILE A 244 14.82 -12.00 -14.15
CA ILE A 244 15.25 -10.71 -14.70
C ILE A 244 14.06 -10.04 -15.38
N GLY A 245 13.87 -8.75 -15.10
CA GLY A 245 12.78 -7.95 -15.63
C GLY A 245 12.87 -6.49 -15.19
N ASP A 246 11.95 -5.62 -15.61
CA ASP A 246 10.77 -5.91 -16.43
C ASP A 246 11.04 -5.62 -17.92
N TYR A 247 10.85 -6.62 -18.77
CA TYR A 247 11.01 -6.51 -20.23
C TYR A 247 9.99 -5.62 -20.92
N ALA A 248 8.88 -5.26 -20.25
CA ALA A 248 7.93 -4.27 -20.75
C ALA A 248 8.55 -2.87 -20.91
N ILE A 249 9.60 -2.55 -20.14
CA ILE A 249 10.24 -1.23 -20.14
C ILE A 249 11.55 -1.20 -20.91
N SER A 250 12.38 -2.23 -20.77
CA SER A 250 13.71 -2.28 -21.38
C SER A 250 13.92 -3.61 -22.09
N ARG A 251 14.60 -3.57 -23.24
CA ARG A 251 15.05 -4.80 -23.93
C ARG A 251 16.21 -5.51 -23.23
N LYS A 252 16.85 -4.83 -22.27
CA LYS A 252 17.97 -5.34 -21.48
C LYS A 252 17.81 -4.87 -20.03
N PRO A 253 16.77 -5.32 -19.32
CA PRO A 253 16.56 -4.91 -17.95
C PRO A 253 17.68 -5.49 -17.08
N LYS A 254 17.99 -4.80 -15.99
CA LYS A 254 18.94 -5.26 -14.95
C LYS A 254 18.26 -5.40 -13.59
N GLY A 255 16.94 -5.31 -13.55
CA GLY A 255 16.17 -5.57 -12.36
C GLY A 255 16.16 -7.05 -12.06
N VAL A 256 16.37 -7.40 -10.80
CA VAL A 256 16.41 -8.78 -10.32
C VAL A 256 15.32 -8.99 -9.28
N LEU A 257 14.50 -10.01 -9.49
CA LEU A 257 13.49 -10.45 -8.54
C LEU A 257 13.80 -11.88 -8.10
N TYR A 258 13.98 -12.08 -6.80
CA TYR A 258 14.09 -13.39 -6.18
C TYR A 258 12.79 -13.76 -5.49
N ALA A 259 12.28 -14.96 -5.75
CA ALA A 259 11.10 -15.51 -5.09
C ALA A 259 11.45 -16.84 -4.43
N LEU A 260 11.09 -17.03 -3.16
CA LEU A 260 11.40 -18.26 -2.43
C LEU A 260 10.77 -19.48 -3.14
N LYS A 261 11.60 -20.43 -3.56
CA LYS A 261 11.23 -21.54 -4.44
C LYS A 261 10.08 -22.38 -3.88
N GLU A 262 10.20 -22.82 -2.64
CA GLU A 262 9.19 -23.68 -1.98
C GLU A 262 7.77 -23.09 -1.98
N LYS A 263 7.63 -21.76 -2.05
CA LYS A 263 6.33 -21.07 -2.05
C LYS A 263 5.88 -20.61 -3.44
N ASN A 264 6.74 -20.73 -4.45
CA ASN A 264 6.58 -20.07 -5.76
C ASN A 264 6.94 -20.97 -6.95
N LEU A 265 6.99 -22.30 -6.81
CA LEU A 265 7.21 -23.22 -7.95
C LEU A 265 6.22 -22.96 -9.10
N GLY A 266 4.99 -22.59 -8.76
CA GLY A 266 3.95 -22.19 -9.70
C GLY A 266 4.31 -21.06 -10.66
N LEU A 267 5.34 -20.26 -10.36
CA LEU A 267 5.81 -19.19 -11.24
C LEU A 267 6.60 -19.68 -12.45
N ILE A 268 7.17 -20.89 -12.36
CA ILE A 268 7.93 -21.53 -13.46
C ILE A 268 7.23 -22.79 -13.98
N GLU A 269 6.35 -23.40 -13.17
CA GLU A 269 5.55 -24.56 -13.50
C GLU A 269 4.07 -24.17 -13.32
N PRO A 270 3.40 -23.62 -14.36
CA PRO A 270 2.04 -23.07 -14.23
C PRO A 270 1.00 -24.07 -13.70
N GLU A 271 1.24 -25.37 -13.85
CA GLU A 271 0.38 -26.44 -13.32
C GLU A 271 0.42 -26.50 -11.78
N LEU A 272 1.54 -26.07 -11.19
CA LEU A 272 1.74 -25.93 -9.74
C LEU A 272 1.39 -24.53 -9.24
N TYR A 273 0.84 -23.67 -10.10
CA TYR A 273 0.40 -22.35 -9.70
C TYR A 273 -0.81 -22.45 -8.78
N GLU A 274 -0.52 -22.46 -7.48
CA GLU A 274 -1.52 -22.37 -6.45
C GLU A 274 -1.89 -20.91 -6.24
N CYS A 275 -3.06 -20.53 -6.76
CA CYS A 275 -3.56 -19.20 -6.52
C CYS A 275 -3.67 -18.93 -5.01
N TYR A 276 -4.10 -19.90 -4.16
CA TYR A 276 -4.16 -19.75 -2.68
C TYR A 276 -4.34 -21.06 -1.90
N GLU A 277 -3.97 -21.07 -0.62
CA GLU A 277 -4.53 -22.00 0.38
C GLU A 277 -5.83 -21.46 1.07
N ASP A 278 -6.09 -20.14 1.16
CA ASP A 278 -7.14 -19.58 2.06
C ASP A 278 -8.06 -18.44 1.54
N TYR A 279 -8.32 -18.30 0.23
CA TYR A 279 -9.30 -17.31 -0.30
C TYR A 279 -10.74 -17.80 -0.39
N ARG A 280 -10.93 -19.12 -0.33
CA ARG A 280 -12.22 -19.80 -0.34
C ARG A 280 -12.62 -20.07 1.11
N TYR A 281 -13.87 -19.81 1.46
CA TYR A 281 -14.41 -20.07 2.79
C TYR A 281 -15.82 -20.62 2.70
N ASP A 282 -16.34 -21.18 3.81
CA ASP A 282 -17.70 -21.71 3.81
C ASP A 282 -18.72 -20.62 3.46
N GLY A 283 -19.36 -20.78 2.31
CA GLY A 283 -20.35 -19.84 1.79
C GLY A 283 -19.81 -18.75 0.87
N GLY A 284 -18.52 -18.67 0.53
CA GLY A 284 -18.04 -17.64 -0.40
C GLY A 284 -16.55 -17.65 -0.73
N ILE A 285 -16.12 -16.61 -1.44
CA ILE A 285 -14.71 -16.34 -1.74
C ILE A 285 -14.35 -14.89 -1.39
N LYS A 286 -13.09 -14.65 -1.03
CA LYS A 286 -12.48 -13.32 -0.96
C LYS A 286 -11.71 -13.08 -2.26
N ALA A 287 -12.22 -12.21 -3.12
CA ALA A 287 -11.72 -12.01 -4.47
C ALA A 287 -11.13 -10.61 -4.66
N LEU A 288 -10.10 -10.50 -5.50
CA LEU A 288 -9.60 -9.23 -6.00
C LEU A 288 -10.55 -8.68 -7.08
N LEU A 289 -11.15 -7.52 -6.85
CA LEU A 289 -12.04 -6.85 -7.78
C LEU A 289 -11.27 -6.06 -8.82
N ASN A 290 -11.48 -6.41 -10.09
CA ASN A 290 -11.12 -5.58 -11.23
C ASN A 290 -12.37 -4.93 -11.83
N THR A 291 -12.26 -3.65 -12.20
CA THR A 291 -13.32 -2.98 -12.96
C THR A 291 -12.76 -2.37 -14.24
N GLY A 292 -13.59 -2.31 -15.27
CA GLY A 292 -13.20 -1.78 -16.57
C GLY A 292 -14.41 -1.50 -17.44
N SER A 293 -14.18 -0.77 -18.52
CA SER A 293 -15.24 -0.52 -19.50
C SER A 293 -15.39 -1.71 -20.42
N THR A 294 -16.61 -2.20 -20.63
CA THR A 294 -16.90 -3.11 -21.75
C THR A 294 -17.24 -2.30 -23.00
N VAL A 295 -17.09 -2.91 -24.18
CA VAL A 295 -17.44 -2.26 -25.46
C VAL A 295 -18.93 -1.88 -25.49
N VAL A 296 -19.79 -2.82 -25.10
CA VAL A 296 -21.25 -2.65 -25.08
C VAL A 296 -21.67 -1.61 -24.05
N GLN A 297 -21.08 -1.64 -22.85
CA GLN A 297 -21.30 -0.59 -21.86
C GLN A 297 -20.92 0.79 -22.41
N GLY A 298 -19.76 0.91 -23.06
CA GLY A 298 -19.28 2.16 -23.63
C GLY A 298 -20.24 2.74 -24.66
N GLU A 299 -20.81 1.89 -25.53
CA GLU A 299 -21.86 2.27 -26.49
C GLU A 299 -23.10 2.82 -25.78
N ILE A 300 -23.61 2.12 -24.77
CA ILE A 300 -24.81 2.51 -24.01
C ILE A 300 -24.60 3.87 -23.31
N ILE A 301 -23.45 4.05 -22.66
CA ILE A 301 -23.12 5.27 -21.92
C ILE A 301 -23.00 6.47 -22.85
N LYS A 302 -22.27 6.34 -23.97
CA LYS A 302 -22.12 7.43 -24.95
C LYS A 302 -23.45 7.83 -25.59
N GLY A 303 -24.39 6.89 -25.69
CA GLY A 303 -25.77 7.16 -26.11
C GLY A 303 -26.66 7.82 -25.06
N GLY A 304 -26.17 8.10 -23.84
CA GLY A 304 -26.95 8.71 -22.75
C GLY A 304 -27.95 7.77 -22.07
N LYS A 305 -27.88 6.45 -22.32
CA LYS A 305 -28.93 5.47 -21.97
C LYS A 305 -28.67 4.73 -20.65
N LYS A 306 -28.15 5.43 -19.65
CA LYS A 306 -27.72 4.85 -18.34
C LYS A 306 -28.87 4.35 -17.44
N PHE A 307 -30.12 4.68 -17.75
CA PHE A 307 -31.30 4.25 -16.99
C PHE A 307 -32.12 3.16 -17.69
N THR A 308 -31.51 2.48 -18.67
CA THR A 308 -32.21 1.46 -19.46
C THR A 308 -31.97 0.05 -18.92
N GLU A 309 -32.92 -0.86 -19.19
CA GLU A 309 -32.74 -2.30 -18.92
C GLU A 309 -31.49 -2.87 -19.63
N LYS A 310 -31.14 -2.35 -20.82
CA LYS A 310 -29.91 -2.73 -21.53
C LYS A 310 -28.68 -2.42 -20.68
N TYR A 311 -28.64 -1.26 -20.01
CA TYR A 311 -27.54 -0.89 -19.11
C TYR A 311 -27.49 -1.79 -17.88
N VAL A 312 -28.63 -2.08 -17.25
CA VAL A 312 -28.72 -3.01 -16.12
C VAL A 312 -28.25 -4.42 -16.55
N LYS A 313 -28.67 -4.89 -17.73
CA LYS A 313 -28.27 -6.19 -18.27
C LYS A 313 -26.76 -6.29 -18.53
N GLU A 314 -26.15 -5.20 -18.99
CA GLU A 314 -24.73 -5.15 -19.27
C GLU A 314 -23.88 -4.99 -18.00
N CYS A 315 -24.30 -4.15 -17.05
CA CYS A 315 -23.43 -3.69 -15.96
C CYS A 315 -23.69 -4.36 -14.61
N ALA A 316 -24.90 -4.88 -14.37
CA ALA A 316 -25.24 -5.56 -13.11
C ALA A 316 -24.78 -7.03 -13.11
N VAL A 317 -23.50 -7.25 -13.40
CA VAL A 317 -22.88 -8.56 -13.59
C VAL A 317 -21.57 -8.65 -12.82
N CYS A 318 -21.28 -9.82 -12.27
CA CYS A 318 -20.01 -10.20 -11.67
C CYS A 318 -19.47 -11.38 -12.48
N TYR A 319 -18.41 -11.15 -13.23
CA TYR A 319 -17.70 -12.20 -13.94
C TYR A 319 -16.75 -12.91 -12.96
N ILE A 320 -16.77 -14.24 -12.97
CA ILE A 320 -16.10 -15.10 -11.99
C ILE A 320 -15.37 -16.20 -12.76
N HIS A 321 -14.15 -16.54 -12.35
CA HIS A 321 -13.43 -17.66 -12.97
C HIS A 321 -14.25 -18.98 -12.86
N PRO A 322 -14.26 -19.87 -13.86
CA PRO A 322 -15.10 -21.08 -13.85
C PRO A 322 -14.91 -21.99 -12.64
N ASN A 323 -13.68 -22.12 -12.12
CA ASN A 323 -13.43 -22.95 -10.93
C ASN A 323 -14.02 -22.32 -9.65
N ASP A 324 -13.95 -21.00 -9.52
CA ASP A 324 -14.59 -20.28 -8.42
C ASP A 324 -16.10 -20.26 -8.55
N TYR A 325 -16.60 -20.09 -9.77
CA TYR A 325 -18.02 -20.20 -10.07
C TYR A 325 -18.56 -21.59 -9.72
N ALA A 326 -17.81 -22.65 -10.03
CA ALA A 326 -18.14 -24.02 -9.65
C ALA A 326 -18.08 -24.23 -8.13
N TYR A 327 -17.05 -23.71 -7.46
CA TYR A 327 -16.90 -23.74 -6.00
C TYR A 327 -18.09 -23.08 -5.29
N LEU A 328 -18.56 -21.94 -5.80
CA LEU A 328 -19.73 -21.22 -5.29
C LEU A 328 -21.08 -21.92 -5.57
N GLY A 329 -21.08 -23.10 -6.20
CA GLY A 329 -22.28 -23.86 -6.53
C GLY A 329 -22.98 -23.40 -7.81
N LYS A 330 -22.24 -22.78 -8.74
CA LYS A 330 -22.74 -22.26 -10.02
C LYS A 330 -23.98 -21.35 -9.86
N PRO A 331 -23.92 -20.33 -8.98
CA PRO A 331 -25.09 -19.54 -8.65
C PRO A 331 -25.55 -18.70 -9.86
N LYS A 332 -26.85 -18.40 -9.95
CA LYS A 332 -27.36 -17.42 -10.93
C LYS A 332 -27.03 -15.98 -10.51
N TYR A 333 -26.99 -15.74 -9.20
CA TYR A 333 -26.75 -14.42 -8.60
C TYR A 333 -25.80 -14.54 -7.42
N VAL A 334 -24.96 -13.52 -7.25
CA VAL A 334 -24.06 -13.38 -6.11
C VAL A 334 -24.29 -12.04 -5.43
N ASN A 335 -24.10 -12.02 -4.11
CA ASN A 335 -23.85 -10.78 -3.38
C ASN A 335 -22.36 -10.49 -3.46
N VAL A 336 -22.01 -9.30 -3.96
CA VAL A 336 -20.67 -8.76 -3.84
C VAL A 336 -20.69 -7.78 -2.67
N ILE A 337 -19.75 -7.93 -1.75
CA ILE A 337 -19.69 -7.21 -0.48
C ILE A 337 -18.33 -6.50 -0.40
N SER A 338 -18.32 -5.22 -0.01
CA SER A 338 -17.09 -4.44 0.14
C SER A 338 -16.14 -5.07 1.17
N GLU A 339 -14.83 -4.80 1.07
CA GLU A 339 -13.83 -5.33 2.00
C GLU A 339 -14.13 -4.99 3.47
N ASP A 340 -14.65 -3.79 3.74
CA ASP A 340 -15.06 -3.33 5.06
C ASP A 340 -16.44 -3.85 5.51
N LYS A 341 -17.10 -4.63 4.65
CA LYS A 341 -18.44 -5.21 4.83
C LYS A 341 -19.57 -4.19 5.06
N LYS A 342 -19.35 -2.91 4.75
CA LYS A 342 -20.36 -1.85 4.94
C LYS A 342 -21.33 -1.71 3.77
N ALA A 343 -20.99 -2.25 2.61
CA ALA A 343 -21.81 -2.18 1.41
C ALA A 343 -21.92 -3.53 0.71
N SER A 344 -23.07 -3.77 0.08
CA SER A 344 -23.31 -4.96 -0.72
C SER A 344 -24.23 -4.65 -1.90
N ILE A 345 -23.99 -5.35 -3.01
CA ILE A 345 -24.82 -5.30 -4.21
C ILE A 345 -25.02 -6.71 -4.77
N THR A 346 -26.25 -7.04 -5.14
CA THR A 346 -26.57 -8.28 -5.83
C THR A 346 -26.33 -8.13 -7.32
N LEU A 347 -25.60 -9.08 -7.91
CA LEU A 347 -25.23 -9.10 -9.33
C LEU A 347 -25.54 -10.47 -9.95
N ARG A 348 -25.74 -10.51 -11.27
CA ARG A 348 -25.75 -11.78 -12.01
C ARG A 348 -24.34 -12.35 -12.04
N ALA A 349 -24.19 -13.63 -11.72
CA ALA A 349 -22.90 -14.30 -11.81
C ALA A 349 -22.70 -14.89 -13.21
N ILE A 350 -21.55 -14.64 -13.82
CA ILE A 350 -21.21 -15.12 -15.17
C ILE A 350 -19.82 -15.78 -15.12
N PRO A 351 -19.67 -17.05 -15.51
CA PRO A 351 -18.34 -17.66 -15.62
C PRO A 351 -17.56 -17.04 -16.78
N ASP A 352 -16.27 -16.72 -16.56
CA ASP A 352 -15.37 -16.16 -17.56
C ASP A 352 -13.95 -16.73 -17.37
N ASP A 353 -13.50 -17.53 -18.34
CA ASP A 353 -12.21 -18.24 -18.31
C ASP A 353 -11.00 -17.34 -18.63
N SER A 354 -11.24 -16.07 -19.00
CA SER A 354 -10.17 -15.07 -19.13
C SER A 354 -9.71 -14.51 -17.79
N LEU A 355 -10.45 -14.78 -16.70
CA LEU A 355 -10.09 -14.37 -15.36
C LEU A 355 -9.09 -15.33 -14.73
N GLN A 356 -8.36 -14.84 -13.72
CA GLN A 356 -7.59 -15.70 -12.84
C GLN A 356 -8.44 -16.10 -11.63
N GLU A 357 -8.22 -17.30 -11.08
CA GLU A 357 -8.81 -17.71 -9.81
C GLU A 357 -8.58 -16.65 -8.71
N GLY A 358 -9.59 -16.47 -7.85
CA GLY A 358 -9.57 -15.46 -6.80
C GLY A 358 -9.65 -14.01 -7.31
N THR A 359 -9.97 -13.80 -8.59
CA THR A 359 -10.30 -12.48 -9.15
C THR A 359 -11.74 -12.45 -9.66
N VAL A 360 -12.36 -11.28 -9.60
CA VAL A 360 -13.66 -11.03 -10.23
C VAL A 360 -13.62 -9.75 -11.05
N PHE A 361 -14.42 -9.70 -12.11
CA PHE A 361 -14.58 -8.49 -12.92
C PHE A 361 -16.01 -7.97 -12.85
N ILE A 362 -16.14 -6.67 -12.59
CA ILE A 362 -17.42 -5.96 -12.64
C ILE A 362 -17.27 -4.76 -13.59
N PRO A 363 -18.14 -4.60 -14.61
CA PRO A 363 -18.12 -3.43 -15.47
C PRO A 363 -18.15 -2.13 -14.68
N ARG A 364 -17.28 -1.18 -15.03
CA ARG A 364 -17.08 0.09 -14.32
C ARG A 364 -18.34 0.95 -14.37
N SER A 365 -19.25 0.77 -13.41
CA SER A 365 -20.62 1.27 -13.44
C SER A 365 -21.12 1.59 -12.03
N ILE A 366 -22.37 2.06 -11.92
CA ILE A 366 -22.96 2.40 -10.62
C ILE A 366 -23.02 1.18 -9.66
N TRP A 367 -23.17 -0.04 -10.18
CA TRP A 367 -23.14 -1.26 -9.35
C TRP A 367 -21.76 -1.52 -8.74
N ALA A 368 -20.70 -1.39 -9.54
CA ALA A 368 -19.33 -1.53 -9.04
C ALA A 368 -19.02 -0.47 -7.97
N ASN A 369 -19.49 0.77 -8.17
CA ASN A 369 -19.27 1.87 -7.24
C ASN A 369 -19.84 1.61 -5.82
N VAL A 370 -20.86 0.75 -5.69
CA VAL A 370 -21.43 0.40 -4.38
C VAL A 370 -20.42 -0.30 -3.48
N VAL A 371 -19.58 -1.16 -4.05
CA VAL A 371 -18.66 -2.04 -3.28
C VAL A 371 -17.21 -1.55 -3.30
N ILE A 372 -16.93 -0.49 -4.05
CA ILE A 372 -15.61 0.17 -4.03
C ILE A 372 -15.54 1.04 -2.79
N GLY A 373 -14.57 0.74 -1.92
CA GLY A 373 -14.34 1.50 -0.69
C GLY A 373 -13.93 2.95 -0.95
N SER A 374 -14.11 3.81 0.05
CA SER A 374 -13.71 5.22 0.01
C SER A 374 -12.20 5.45 0.08
N TYR A 375 -11.41 4.38 0.28
CA TYR A 375 -9.97 4.46 0.34
C TYR A 375 -9.38 4.88 -1.01
N THR A 376 -8.59 5.95 -0.98
CA THR A 376 -8.03 6.56 -2.19
C THR A 376 -6.51 6.45 -2.30
N GLU A 377 -5.82 5.76 -1.37
CA GLU A 377 -4.36 5.80 -1.28
C GLU A 377 -3.78 7.24 -1.22
N SER A 378 -4.55 8.18 -0.65
CA SER A 378 -4.28 9.63 -0.68
C SER A 378 -4.21 10.24 -2.08
N MET A 379 -4.94 9.67 -3.06
CA MET A 379 -5.03 10.14 -4.45
C MET A 379 -6.31 10.94 -4.77
N GLY A 380 -7.23 11.07 -3.81
CA GLY A 380 -8.52 11.72 -4.04
C GLY A 380 -9.46 10.96 -5.01
N SER A 381 -9.05 9.78 -5.47
CA SER A 381 -9.87 8.86 -6.28
C SER A 381 -9.85 7.47 -5.66
N PRO A 382 -11.02 6.82 -5.48
CA PRO A 382 -11.09 5.45 -4.99
C PRO A 382 -10.32 4.43 -5.82
N LEU A 383 -9.93 3.32 -5.20
CA LEU A 383 -9.28 2.21 -5.88
C LEU A 383 -10.29 1.37 -6.69
N TYR A 384 -10.59 1.82 -7.92
CA TYR A 384 -11.49 1.11 -8.84
C TYR A 384 -10.96 -0.25 -9.33
N LYS A 385 -9.68 -0.55 -9.12
CA LYS A 385 -9.05 -1.81 -9.54
C LYS A 385 -8.10 -2.29 -8.45
N GLY A 386 -8.27 -3.54 -8.04
CA GLY A 386 -7.41 -4.17 -7.04
C GLY A 386 -7.88 -3.97 -5.60
N CYS A 387 -9.12 -3.54 -5.33
CA CYS A 387 -9.69 -3.67 -3.99
C CYS A 387 -10.21 -5.10 -3.77
N TYR A 388 -10.29 -5.56 -2.52
CA TYR A 388 -10.93 -6.85 -2.24
C TYR A 388 -12.44 -6.71 -2.09
N VAL A 389 -13.13 -7.79 -2.43
CA VAL A 389 -14.55 -7.99 -2.17
C VAL A 389 -14.79 -9.41 -1.69
N TYR A 390 -15.88 -9.60 -0.95
CA TYR A 390 -16.41 -10.94 -0.67
C TYR A 390 -17.51 -11.24 -1.68
N VAL A 391 -17.51 -12.46 -2.21
CA VAL A 391 -18.49 -12.93 -3.20
C VAL A 391 -19.16 -14.17 -2.65
N GLU A 392 -20.48 -14.07 -2.45
CA GLU A 392 -21.29 -15.12 -1.83
C GLU A 392 -22.50 -15.44 -2.72
N PRO A 393 -22.91 -16.71 -2.86
CA PRO A 393 -24.09 -17.07 -3.63
C PRO A 393 -25.37 -16.60 -2.93
N VAL A 394 -26.32 -16.04 -3.69
CA VAL A 394 -27.62 -15.64 -3.13
C VAL A 394 -28.45 -16.88 -2.81
N LYS A 395 -28.75 -17.10 -1.52
CA LYS A 395 -29.53 -18.26 -1.02
C LYS A 395 -31.06 -18.09 -1.11
N GLY A 396 -31.56 -16.90 -1.47
CA GLY A 396 -33.00 -16.56 -1.48
C GLY A 396 -33.45 -15.81 -2.73
N LYS A 397 -34.48 -14.95 -2.60
CA LYS A 397 -34.95 -14.11 -3.72
C LYS A 397 -33.87 -13.07 -4.05
N ALA A 398 -33.31 -13.17 -5.26
CA ALA A 398 -32.38 -12.18 -5.78
C ALA A 398 -33.14 -10.96 -6.33
N GLU A 399 -32.61 -9.78 -6.06
CA GLU A 399 -33.12 -8.51 -6.59
C GLU A 399 -31.96 -7.75 -7.24
N ILE A 400 -32.07 -7.51 -8.55
CA ILE A 400 -31.13 -6.66 -9.26
C ILE A 400 -31.72 -5.25 -9.30
N LEU A 401 -31.16 -4.37 -8.48
CA LEU A 401 -31.55 -2.96 -8.47
C LEU A 401 -31.22 -2.30 -9.82
N THR A 402 -32.12 -1.43 -10.26
CA THR A 402 -31.89 -0.49 -11.35
C THR A 402 -30.90 0.61 -10.94
N ALA A 403 -30.37 1.34 -11.92
CA ALA A 403 -29.49 2.48 -11.64
C ALA A 403 -30.20 3.57 -10.81
N GLU A 404 -31.50 3.79 -11.05
CA GLU A 404 -32.29 4.79 -10.31
C GLU A 404 -32.51 4.38 -8.85
N GLU A 405 -32.81 3.11 -8.60
CA GLU A 405 -32.97 2.58 -7.24
C GLU A 405 -31.67 2.65 -6.45
N ILE A 406 -30.53 2.37 -7.08
CA ILE A 406 -29.21 2.53 -6.45
C ILE A 406 -28.95 4.00 -6.09
N MET A 407 -29.20 4.93 -7.02
CA MET A 407 -29.03 6.36 -6.75
C MET A 407 -29.90 6.81 -5.57
N LYS A 408 -31.19 6.44 -5.55
CA LYS A 408 -32.11 6.76 -4.44
C LYS A 408 -31.64 6.18 -3.11
N LYS A 409 -31.13 4.94 -3.13
CA LYS A 409 -30.63 4.29 -1.91
C LYS A 409 -29.37 4.95 -1.35
N ILE A 410 -28.51 5.49 -2.20
CA ILE A 410 -27.24 6.10 -1.79
C ILE A 410 -27.43 7.57 -1.39
N TYR A 411 -28.23 8.34 -2.13
CA TYR A 411 -28.28 9.80 -2.00
C TYR A 411 -29.58 10.34 -1.38
N GLY A 412 -30.57 9.48 -1.11
CA GLY A 412 -31.94 9.91 -0.76
C GLY A 412 -32.70 10.39 -1.99
#